data_AF-A0A957W1R6-F1
#
_entry.id   AF-A0A957W1R6-F1
#
_cell.length_a   1.000
_cell.length_b   1.000
_cell.length_c   1.000
_cell.angle_alpha   90.00
_cell.angle_beta   90.00
_cell.angle_gamma   90.00
#
_symmetry.space_group_name_H-M   'P 1'
#
loop_
_entity.id
_entity.type
_entity.pdbx_description
1 polymer ?
#
loop_
_entity_poly.entity_id
_entity_poly.type
_entity_poly.pdbx_seq_one_letter_code
_entity_poly.pdbx_strand_id
1 'polypeptide(L)'
;MKVVTVPAEQKFLFDLLMAVQEEGLILQTTDGQQFVLLSLEDWQGFDVGDSDDFEQEVESTSANKALMTFLAERRSEAKRVSMKDVKEQLGLS
;
A
#
# COMPACT_ATOMS: atom_id res chain seq x y z
N MET A 1 5.28 12.84 13.26
CA MET A 1 6.58 12.47 12.66
C MET A 1 7.53 13.66 12.72
N LYS A 2 8.84 13.43 12.85
CA LYS A 2 9.85 14.49 12.81
C LYS A 2 10.56 14.44 11.46
N VAL A 3 10.67 15.58 10.78
CA VAL A 3 11.46 15.70 9.55
C VAL A 3 12.92 15.93 9.90
N VAL A 4 13.80 15.15 9.28
CA VAL A 4 15.26 15.32 9.39
C VAL A 4 15.80 15.51 7.97
N THR A 5 16.52 16.60 7.74
CA THR A 5 17.16 16.87 6.45
C THR A 5 18.48 16.11 6.35
N VAL A 6 18.62 15.30 5.30
CA VAL A 6 19.87 14.59 5.01
C VAL A 6 20.67 15.40 3.98
N PRO A 7 21.88 15.85 4.30
CA PRO A 7 22.73 16.60 3.38
C PRO A 7 23.41 15.64 2.37
N ALA A 8 23.66 16.12 1.15
CA ALA A 8 24.21 15.31 0.05
C ALA A 8 25.64 14.81 0.31
N GLU A 9 26.37 15.43 1.22
CA GLU A 9 27.70 15.02 1.65
C GLU A 9 27.69 13.69 2.41
N GLN A 10 26.55 13.29 2.99
CA GLN A 10 26.35 11.97 3.57
C GLN A 10 26.02 10.94 2.48
N LYS A 11 27.01 10.68 1.62
CA LYS A 11 26.84 9.85 0.41
C LYS A 11 26.07 8.55 0.63
N PHE A 12 26.46 7.75 1.62
CA PHE A 12 25.78 6.48 1.88
C PHE A 12 24.28 6.63 2.12
N LEU A 13 23.89 7.56 3.01
CA LEU A 13 22.48 7.76 3.35
C LEU A 13 21.73 8.44 2.19
N PHE A 14 22.38 9.38 1.50
CA PHE A 14 21.81 10.05 0.33
C PHE A 14 21.58 9.06 -0.82
N ASP A 15 22.56 8.23 -1.16
CA ASP A 15 22.47 7.22 -2.21
C ASP A 15 21.38 6.19 -1.89
N LEU A 16 21.26 5.78 -0.62
CA LEU A 16 20.19 4.90 -0.16
C LEU A 16 18.79 5.53 -0.33
N LEU A 17 18.66 6.83 -0.05
CA LEU A 17 17.43 7.58 -0.26
C LEU A 17 17.10 7.78 -1.75
N MET A 18 18.12 7.86 -2.62
CA MET A 18 17.90 7.93 -4.07
C MET A 18 17.52 6.59 -4.68
N ALA A 19 17.98 5.47 -4.10
CA ALA A 19 17.60 4.14 -4.54
C ALA A 19 16.10 3.82 -4.34
N VAL A 20 15.42 4.48 -3.38
CA VAL A 20 13.99 4.25 -3.06
C VAL A 20 13.01 5.12 -3.85
N GLN A 21 13.47 5.91 -4.83
CA GLN A 21 12.58 6.75 -5.64
C GLN A 21 11.66 5.96 -6.57
N GLU A 22 12.02 4.73 -6.94
CA GLU A 22 11.20 3.91 -7.85
C GLU A 22 10.57 2.70 -7.13
N GLU A 23 11.26 2.14 -6.13
CA GLU A 23 10.82 0.95 -5.39
C GLU A 23 11.27 1.02 -3.93
N GLY A 24 10.41 0.63 -3.00
CA GLY A 24 10.74 0.62 -1.57
C GLY A 24 11.87 -0.35 -1.22
N LEU A 25 12.64 -0.01 -0.20
CA LEU A 25 13.70 -0.88 0.32
C LEU A 25 13.37 -1.39 1.73
N ILE A 26 13.65 -2.68 1.96
CA ILE A 26 13.66 -3.28 3.29
C ILE A 26 15.09 -3.24 3.81
N LEU A 27 15.31 -2.49 4.89
CA LEU A 27 16.59 -2.43 5.59
C LEU A 27 16.56 -3.44 6.72
N GLN A 28 17.49 -4.40 6.71
CA GLN A 28 17.62 -5.39 7.77
C GLN A 28 18.92 -5.20 8.53
N THR A 29 18.84 -5.12 9.85
CA THR A 29 19.99 -5.09 10.74
C THR A 29 20.56 -6.50 10.95
N THR A 30 21.80 -6.60 11.43
CA THR A 30 22.47 -7.90 11.64
C THR A 30 21.82 -8.77 12.72
N ASP A 31 21.05 -8.16 13.63
CA ASP A 31 20.24 -8.85 14.63
C ASP A 31 18.83 -9.22 14.12
N GLY A 32 18.53 -8.89 12.86
CA GLY A 32 17.32 -9.31 12.14
C GLY A 32 16.16 -8.33 12.17
N GLN A 33 16.28 -7.17 12.82
CA GLN A 33 15.25 -6.14 12.80
C GLN A 33 15.09 -5.54 11.39
N GLN A 34 13.84 -5.35 10.96
CA GLN A 34 13.52 -4.85 9.63
C GLN A 34 12.87 -3.46 9.70
N PHE A 35 13.26 -2.59 8.77
CA PHE A 35 12.71 -1.26 8.57
C PHE A 35 12.35 -1.10 7.10
N VAL A 36 11.33 -0.29 6.83
CA VAL A 36 10.91 0.04 5.47
C VAL A 36 11.30 1.48 5.16
N LEU A 37 11.97 1.68 4.03
CA LEU A 37 12.28 2.98 3.47
C LEU A 37 11.51 3.16 2.17
N LEU A 38 10.67 4.18 2.11
CA LEU A 38 9.80 4.51 0.97
C LEU A 38 9.86 6.00 0.69
N SER A 39 9.81 6.37 -0.59
CA SER A 39 9.52 7.74 -0.99
C SER A 39 8.12 8.12 -0.51
N LEU A 40 7.96 9.34 0.03
CA LEU A 40 6.65 9.88 0.37
C LEU A 40 5.83 10.23 -0.88
N GLU A 41 6.45 10.38 -2.04
CA GLU A 41 5.75 10.62 -3.31
C GLU A 41 4.96 9.38 -3.76
N ASP A 42 5.49 8.19 -3.49
CA ASP A 42 4.86 6.89 -3.81
C ASP A 42 4.07 6.30 -2.64
N TRP A 43 4.09 6.96 -1.48
CA TRP A 43 3.32 6.55 -0.32
C TRP A 43 1.83 6.84 -0.56
N GLN A 44 1.13 5.88 -1.17
CA GLN A 44 -0.32 5.76 -1.03
C GLN A 44 -0.58 5.03 0.28
N GLY A 45 -0.71 5.81 1.36
CA GLY A 45 -1.08 5.27 2.65
C GLY A 45 -2.48 4.68 2.58
N PHE A 46 -2.57 3.36 2.51
CA PHE A 46 -3.75 2.66 2.97
C PHE A 46 -3.60 2.52 4.47
N ASP A 47 -4.07 3.53 5.21
CA ASP A 47 -4.22 3.41 6.65
C ASP A 47 -5.37 2.44 6.91
N VAL A 48 -5.04 1.16 7.06
CA VAL A 48 -5.97 0.13 7.51
C VAL A 48 -5.80 0.02 9.03
N GLY A 49 -6.14 1.10 9.73
CA GLY A 49 -6.02 1.25 11.18
C GLY A 49 -7.34 1.71 11.81
N ASP A 50 -7.43 1.65 13.15
CA ASP A 50 -8.60 1.97 14.00
C ASP A 50 -9.10 3.43 13.92
N SER A 51 -8.96 4.12 12.77
CA SER A 51 -9.64 5.39 12.57
C SER A 51 -11.14 5.11 12.39
N ASP A 52 -11.96 5.61 13.30
CA ASP A 52 -13.44 5.56 13.20
C ASP A 52 -13.98 6.39 12.01
N ASP A 53 -13.11 6.91 11.15
CA ASP A 53 -13.48 7.81 10.05
C ASP A 53 -13.58 7.05 8.73
N PHE A 54 -14.66 6.26 8.63
CA PHE A 54 -15.04 5.56 7.41
C PHE A 54 -15.15 6.49 6.19
N GLU A 55 -15.45 7.78 6.38
CA GLU A 55 -15.53 8.74 5.28
C GLU A 55 -14.16 8.97 4.64
N GLN A 56 -13.09 9.00 5.44
CA GLN A 56 -11.72 9.11 4.96
C GLN A 56 -11.23 7.85 4.22
N GLU A 57 -11.66 6.66 4.67
CA GLU A 57 -11.39 5.40 3.96
C GLU A 57 -12.10 5.36 2.61
N VAL A 58 -13.37 5.78 2.56
CA VAL A 58 -14.16 5.87 1.33
C VAL A 58 -13.55 6.86 0.35
N GLU A 59 -13.12 8.04 0.83
CA GLU A 59 -12.47 9.04 -0.01
C GLU A 59 -11.17 8.50 -0.62
N SER A 60 -10.30 7.93 0.21
CA SER A 60 -9.02 7.36 -0.23
C SER A 60 -9.20 6.22 -1.23
N THR A 61 -10.16 5.34 -0.96
CA THR A 61 -10.50 4.20 -1.84
C THR A 61 -11.06 4.68 -3.18
N SER A 62 -11.96 5.67 -3.16
CA SER A 62 -12.60 6.21 -4.37
C SER A 62 -11.65 7.06 -5.23
N ALA A 63 -10.63 7.67 -4.62
CA ALA A 63 -9.60 8.44 -5.33
C ALA A 63 -8.60 7.55 -6.10
N ASN A 64 -8.51 6.25 -5.78
CA ASN A 64 -7.62 5.33 -6.46
C ASN A 64 -8.16 4.95 -7.86
N LYS A 65 -7.67 5.65 -8.90
CA LYS A 65 -8.11 5.47 -10.29
C LYS A 65 -7.88 4.06 -10.84
N ALA A 66 -6.79 3.41 -10.44
CA ALA A 66 -6.48 2.05 -10.89
C ALA A 66 -7.51 1.05 -10.33
N LEU A 67 -7.80 1.14 -9.04
CA LEU A 67 -8.84 0.36 -8.38
C LEU A 67 -10.22 0.61 -9.00
N MET A 68 -10.59 1.89 -9.19
CA MET A 68 -11.90 2.23 -9.74
C MET A 68 -12.09 1.75 -11.18
N THR A 69 -11.03 1.80 -12.00
CA THR A 69 -11.04 1.26 -13.38
C THR A 69 -11.23 -0.25 -13.35
N PHE A 70 -10.45 -0.96 -12.54
CA PHE A 70 -10.58 -2.42 -12.38
C PHE A 70 -11.98 -2.83 -11.88
N LEU A 71 -12.55 -2.09 -10.93
CA LEU A 71 -13.90 -2.36 -10.43
C LEU A 71 -14.98 -2.10 -11.49
N ALA A 72 -14.81 -1.08 -12.34
CA ALA A 72 -15.73 -0.80 -13.45
C ALA A 72 -15.70 -1.92 -14.50
N GLU A 73 -14.50 -2.38 -14.87
CA GLU A 73 -14.30 -3.53 -15.77
C GLU A 73 -14.95 -4.79 -15.20
N ARG A 74 -14.67 -5.11 -13.92
CA ARG A 74 -15.27 -6.26 -13.22
C ARG A 74 -16.80 -6.19 -13.17
N ARG A 75 -17.37 -5.00 -13.03
CA ARG A 75 -18.84 -4.80 -13.03
C ARG A 75 -19.46 -5.10 -14.39
N SER A 76 -18.73 -4.86 -15.47
CA SER A 76 -19.21 -5.13 -16.83
C SER A 76 -19.32 -6.62 -17.16
N GLU A 77 -18.50 -7.46 -16.52
CA GLU A 77 -18.45 -8.91 -16.71
C GLU A 77 -19.35 -9.70 -15.75
N ALA A 78 -20.24 -9.03 -15.01
CA ALA A 78 -20.95 -9.49 -13.79
C ALA A 78 -21.45 -10.96 -13.77
N LYS A 79 -20.53 -11.90 -13.58
CA LYS A 79 -20.83 -13.28 -13.21
C LYS A 79 -21.16 -13.30 -11.73
N ARG A 80 -22.45 -13.36 -11.41
CA ARG A 80 -22.91 -13.51 -10.02
C ARG A 80 -22.68 -14.97 -9.61
N VAL A 81 -21.91 -15.17 -8.55
CA VAL A 81 -21.70 -16.49 -7.94
C VAL A 81 -22.62 -16.58 -6.72
N SER A 82 -23.30 -17.71 -6.52
CA SER A 82 -24.16 -17.87 -5.35
C SER A 82 -23.32 -18.00 -4.08
N MET A 83 -23.86 -17.59 -2.93
CA MET A 83 -23.14 -17.76 -1.66
C MET A 83 -22.83 -19.21 -1.33
N LYS A 84 -23.62 -20.16 -1.84
CA LYS A 84 -23.36 -21.58 -1.68
C LYS A 84 -22.07 -21.97 -2.42
N ASP A 85 -21.96 -21.61 -3.70
CA ASP A 85 -20.79 -21.95 -4.51
C ASP A 85 -19.51 -21.30 -3.97
N VAL A 86 -19.62 -20.08 -3.42
CA VAL A 86 -18.50 -19.40 -2.75
C VAL A 86 -18.02 -20.17 -1.52
N LYS A 87 -18.96 -20.65 -0.68
CA LYS A 87 -18.60 -21.44 0.51
C LYS A 87 -17.93 -22.77 0.17
N GLU A 88 -18.43 -23.46 -0.86
CA GLU A 88 -17.82 -24.70 -1.36
C GLU A 88 -16.42 -24.44 -1.93
N GLN A 89 -16.21 -23.38 -2.70
CA GLN A 89 -14.88 -23.01 -3.23
C GLN A 89 -13.86 -22.66 -2.15
N LEU A 90 -14.31 -22.04 -1.05
CA LEU A 90 -13.45 -21.63 0.05
C LEU A 90 -13.28 -22.72 1.13
N GLY A 91 -13.91 -23.90 0.98
CA GLY A 91 -13.85 -24.98 1.97
C GLY A 91 -14.54 -24.63 3.30
N LEU A 92 -15.54 -23.75 3.26
CA LEU A 92 -16.28 -23.25 4.43
C LEU A 92 -17.62 -23.97 4.63
N SER A 93 -17.87 -25.05 3.90
CA SER A 93 -19.11 -25.85 3.91
C SER A 93 -18.82 -27.32 3.65
#